data_AF-A0A956UEH2-F1
#
_entry.id   AF-A0A956UEH2-F1
#
_cell.length_a   1.000
_cell.length_b   1.000
_cell.length_c   1.000
_cell.angle_alpha   90.00
_cell.angle_beta   90.00
_cell.angle_gamma   90.00
#
_symmetry.space_group_name_H-M   'P 1'
#
loop_
_entity.id
_entity.type
_entity.pdbx_description
1 polymer ?
#
loop_
_entity_poly.entity_id
_entity_poly.type
_entity_poly.pdbx_seq_one_letter_code
_entity_poly.pdbx_strand_id
1 'polypeptide(L)'
;ARQKRIDYRTGAWLAAGTLPGAVTGAFVVSLVPRRGFEAGFATVLILLAVYLAFRRSPTGIVQPPVGRGVSRRRLTDAYGNTFVWSMQVWKGVPLAALIAFLGAMLGIGGGVIQVPMMVVVLHFPVHIAVATSQVVVAGMAAQSTATHVLRGSLGIDETMGQALLLAVGALPGAQVGALLARRFAGAAITRVLAASVLLVGVRLAYGAITG
;
A
#
# COMPACT_ATOMS: atom_id res chain seq x y z
N ALA A 1 15.82 -8.07 5.52
CA ALA A 1 16.04 -7.78 4.09
C ALA A 1 16.91 -8.84 3.38
N ARG A 2 16.54 -10.14 3.43
CA ARG A 2 17.43 -11.23 2.95
C ARG A 2 17.43 -11.48 1.44
N GLN A 3 16.50 -10.88 0.67
CA GLN A 3 16.28 -11.22 -0.74
C GLN A 3 16.79 -10.18 -1.74
N LYS A 4 17.30 -9.03 -1.29
CA LYS A 4 17.63 -7.88 -2.16
C LYS A 4 16.50 -7.44 -3.11
N ARG A 5 15.24 -7.84 -2.86
CA ARG A 5 14.04 -7.50 -3.66
C ARG A 5 13.42 -6.13 -3.34
N ILE A 6 13.90 -5.47 -2.30
CA ILE A 6 13.37 -4.19 -1.83
C ILE A 6 14.11 -3.07 -2.55
N ASP A 7 13.38 -2.24 -3.30
CA ASP A 7 13.92 -0.98 -3.81
C ASP A 7 13.81 0.10 -2.73
N TYR A 8 14.82 0.15 -1.86
CA TYR A 8 14.87 1.11 -0.75
C TYR A 8 14.84 2.56 -1.21
N ARG A 9 15.46 2.87 -2.35
CA ARG A 9 15.53 4.24 -2.85
C ARG A 9 14.16 4.69 -3.34
N THR A 10 13.49 3.84 -4.11
CA THR A 10 12.13 4.14 -4.59
C THR A 10 11.12 4.12 -3.45
N GLY A 11 11.21 3.14 -2.54
CA GLY A 11 10.38 3.09 -1.33
C GLY A 11 10.52 4.35 -0.48
N ALA A 12 11.74 4.85 -0.27
CA ALA A 12 11.98 6.08 0.48
C ALA A 12 11.39 7.32 -0.22
N TRP A 13 11.51 7.44 -1.55
CA TRP A 13 10.90 8.54 -2.29
C TRP A 13 9.36 8.51 -2.24
N LEU A 14 8.77 7.33 -2.35
CA LEU A 14 7.32 7.18 -2.23
C LEU A 14 6.85 7.48 -0.80
N ALA A 15 7.59 7.02 0.21
CA ALA A 15 7.32 7.32 1.62
C ALA A 15 7.48 8.81 1.95
N ALA A 16 8.46 9.49 1.38
CA ALA A 16 8.53 10.95 1.50
C ALA A 16 7.32 11.61 0.82
N GLY A 17 6.89 11.08 -0.32
CA GLY A 17 5.70 11.54 -1.04
C GLY A 17 4.37 11.36 -0.29
N THR A 18 4.29 10.46 0.69
CA THR A 18 3.06 10.29 1.49
C THR A 18 2.87 11.40 2.52
N LEU A 19 3.94 12.13 2.92
CA LEU A 19 3.89 13.19 3.94
C LEU A 19 2.78 14.23 3.69
N PRO A 20 2.76 14.95 2.54
CA PRO A 20 1.75 15.97 2.31
C PRO A 20 0.34 15.37 2.30
N GLY A 21 0.17 14.18 1.72
CA GLY A 21 -1.11 13.49 1.64
C GLY A 21 -1.65 13.06 3.00
N ALA A 22 -0.81 12.42 3.84
CA ALA A 22 -1.21 11.95 5.16
C ALA A 22 -1.61 13.10 6.08
N VAL A 23 -0.84 14.19 6.08
CA VAL A 23 -1.12 15.38 6.89
C VAL A 23 -2.41 16.04 6.43
N THR A 24 -2.55 16.33 5.13
CA THR A 24 -3.76 16.96 4.58
C THR A 24 -5.00 16.09 4.80
N GLY A 25 -4.91 14.77 4.62
CA GLY A 25 -6.02 13.83 4.86
C GLY A 25 -6.50 13.85 6.30
N ALA A 26 -5.58 13.91 7.27
CA ALA A 26 -5.90 13.98 8.69
C ALA A 26 -6.57 15.30 9.11
N PHE A 27 -6.43 16.38 8.33
CA PHE A 27 -7.13 17.65 8.56
C PHE A 27 -8.47 17.72 7.82
N VAL A 28 -8.54 17.20 6.59
CA VAL A 28 -9.75 17.28 5.76
C VAL A 28 -10.83 16.29 6.20
N VAL A 29 -10.47 15.20 6.88
CA VAL A 29 -11.44 14.19 7.35
C VAL A 29 -12.53 14.76 8.24
N SER A 30 -12.24 15.81 9.03
CA SER A 30 -13.24 16.44 9.90
C SER A 30 -14.31 17.24 9.13
N LEU A 31 -14.05 17.55 7.86
CA LEU A 31 -14.94 18.34 7.00
C LEU A 31 -15.85 17.47 6.13
N VAL A 32 -15.57 16.17 6.01
CA VAL A 32 -16.24 15.29 5.05
C VAL A 32 -17.23 14.36 5.75
N PRO A 33 -18.49 14.30 5.29
CA PRO A 33 -19.47 13.35 5.82
C PRO A 33 -19.00 11.91 5.66
N ARG A 34 -18.97 11.16 6.77
CA ARG A 34 -18.45 9.80 6.84
C ARG A 34 -19.11 8.84 5.83
N ARG A 35 -20.44 8.89 5.69
CA ARG A 35 -21.19 8.03 4.75
C ARG A 35 -20.77 8.23 3.29
N GLY A 36 -20.65 9.49 2.85
CA GLY A 36 -20.29 9.81 1.46
C GLY A 36 -18.86 9.37 1.12
N PHE A 37 -17.95 9.53 2.08
CA PHE A 37 -16.57 9.09 1.93
C PHE A 37 -16.44 7.55 1.90
N GLU A 38 -17.08 6.84 2.83
CA GLU A 38 -17.07 5.38 2.88
C GLU A 38 -17.66 4.76 1.62
N ALA A 39 -18.78 5.30 1.13
CA ALA A 39 -19.42 4.85 -0.11
C ALA A 39 -18.52 5.04 -1.34
N GLY A 40 -17.98 6.24 -1.54
CA GLY A 40 -17.12 6.53 -2.70
C GLY A 40 -15.85 5.67 -2.71
N PHE A 41 -15.23 5.49 -1.54
CA PHE A 41 -14.04 4.67 -1.42
C PHE A 41 -14.36 3.17 -1.61
N ALA A 42 -15.49 2.68 -1.10
CA ALA A 42 -15.94 1.33 -1.36
C ALA A 42 -16.12 1.07 -2.86
N THR A 43 -16.70 2.02 -3.60
CA THR A 43 -16.81 1.92 -5.07
C THR A 43 -15.43 1.79 -5.73
N VAL A 44 -14.47 2.63 -5.35
CA VAL A 44 -13.10 2.58 -5.89
C VAL A 44 -12.43 1.23 -5.59
N LEU A 45 -12.55 0.71 -4.36
CA LEU A 45 -11.97 -0.57 -3.99
C LEU A 45 -12.60 -1.74 -4.74
N ILE A 46 -13.93 -1.75 -4.88
CA ILE A 46 -14.65 -2.79 -5.62
C ILE A 46 -14.23 -2.77 -7.08
N LEU A 47 -14.19 -1.58 -7.72
CA LEU A 47 -13.72 -1.44 -9.09
C LEU A 47 -12.27 -1.92 -9.26
N LEU A 48 -11.40 -1.58 -8.31
CA LEU A 48 -10.01 -2.03 -8.32
C LEU A 48 -9.89 -3.54 -8.15
N ALA A 49 -10.67 -4.15 -7.25
CA ALA A 49 -10.68 -5.58 -7.03
C ALA A 49 -11.20 -6.34 -8.27
N VAL A 50 -12.29 -5.86 -8.86
CA VAL A 50 -12.83 -6.37 -10.12
C VAL A 50 -11.78 -6.27 -11.22
N TYR A 51 -11.18 -5.09 -11.39
CA TYR A 51 -10.11 -4.88 -12.36
C TYR A 51 -8.94 -5.88 -12.15
N LEU A 52 -8.49 -6.08 -10.92
CA LEU A 52 -7.43 -7.05 -10.60
C LEU A 52 -7.83 -8.51 -10.84
N ALA A 53 -9.10 -8.86 -10.63
CA ALA A 53 -9.62 -10.20 -10.87
C ALA A 53 -9.64 -10.55 -12.36
N PHE A 54 -9.98 -9.58 -13.22
CA PHE A 54 -10.01 -9.74 -14.67
C PHE A 54 -8.64 -9.52 -15.33
N ARG A 55 -7.73 -8.80 -14.66
CA ARG A 55 -6.36 -8.65 -15.17
C ARG A 55 -5.63 -9.99 -15.06
N ARG A 56 -5.28 -10.57 -16.20
CA ARG A 56 -4.25 -11.62 -16.23
C ARG A 56 -2.97 -10.99 -15.68
N SER A 57 -2.53 -11.44 -14.51
CA SER A 57 -1.24 -11.03 -13.95
C SER A 57 -0.20 -11.15 -15.05
N PRO A 58 0.58 -10.09 -15.35
CA PRO A 58 1.72 -10.23 -16.24
C PRO A 58 2.72 -11.14 -15.53
N THR A 59 2.57 -12.44 -15.73
CA THR A 59 3.59 -13.45 -15.43
C THR A 59 4.62 -13.33 -16.53
N GLY A 60 5.47 -12.31 -16.41
CA GLY A 60 6.43 -12.00 -17.44
C GLY A 60 7.10 -10.68 -17.15
N ILE A 61 8.41 -10.65 -17.42
CA ILE A 61 9.23 -9.45 -17.44
C ILE A 61 8.52 -8.43 -18.34
N VAL A 62 7.81 -7.48 -17.73
CA VAL A 62 7.18 -6.37 -18.47
C VAL A 62 8.34 -5.62 -19.11
N GLN A 63 8.41 -5.64 -20.44
CA GLN A 63 9.38 -4.82 -21.16
C GLN A 63 9.20 -3.38 -20.70
N PRO A 64 10.24 -2.75 -20.11
CA PRO A 64 10.07 -1.49 -19.41
C PRO A 64 9.65 -0.38 -20.38
N PRO A 65 8.65 0.47 -20.03
CA PRO A 65 8.28 1.62 -20.84
C PRO A 65 9.49 2.52 -21.12
N VAL A 66 9.66 2.92 -22.39
CA VAL A 66 10.77 3.75 -22.90
C VAL A 66 10.28 5.20 -23.02
N GLY A 67 11.02 6.18 -22.45
CA GLY A 67 10.63 7.59 -22.50
C GLY A 67 11.46 8.51 -21.59
N ARG A 68 11.21 9.83 -21.63
CA ARG A 68 11.86 10.82 -20.75
C ARG A 68 11.48 10.58 -19.28
N GLY A 69 12.45 10.71 -18.36
CA GLY A 69 12.24 10.54 -16.91
C GLY A 69 12.13 9.09 -16.43
N VAL A 70 12.42 8.13 -17.30
CA VAL A 70 12.47 6.69 -17.00
C VAL A 70 13.79 6.37 -16.30
N SER A 71 13.71 6.01 -15.02
CA SER A 71 14.86 5.44 -14.30
C SER A 71 14.82 3.91 -14.47
N ARG A 72 15.65 3.36 -15.39
CA ARG A 72 15.80 1.90 -15.53
C ARG A 72 16.52 1.37 -14.30
N ARG A 73 15.84 0.53 -13.51
CA ARG A 73 16.44 -0.15 -12.36
C ARG A 73 16.50 -1.64 -12.69
N ARG A 74 17.70 -2.21 -12.58
CA ARG A 74 17.93 -3.65 -12.66
C ARG A 74 18.19 -4.14 -11.25
N LEU A 75 17.37 -5.07 -10.80
CA LEU A 75 17.54 -5.71 -9.50
C LEU A 75 17.68 -7.20 -9.73
N THR A 76 18.86 -7.71 -9.39
CA THR A 76 19.12 -9.14 -9.36
C THR A 76 18.79 -9.63 -7.96
N ASP A 77 17.75 -10.45 -7.87
CA ASP A 77 17.35 -11.12 -6.65
C ASP A 77 18.40 -12.15 -6.21
N ALA A 78 18.37 -12.56 -4.93
CA ALA A 78 19.28 -13.54 -4.35
C ALA A 78 19.25 -14.92 -5.04
N TYR A 79 18.24 -15.19 -5.87
CA TYR A 79 18.03 -16.43 -6.63
C TYR A 79 18.42 -16.29 -8.12
N GLY A 80 19.13 -15.22 -8.52
CA GLY A 80 19.60 -15.03 -9.90
C GLY A 80 18.56 -14.44 -10.87
N ASN A 81 17.32 -14.23 -10.43
CA ASN A 81 16.28 -13.59 -11.25
C ASN A 81 16.58 -12.09 -11.43
N THR A 82 16.70 -11.65 -12.68
CA THR A 82 16.92 -10.23 -13.01
C THR A 82 15.60 -9.57 -13.35
N PHE A 83 15.17 -8.65 -12.49
CA PHE A 83 13.98 -7.84 -12.73
C PHE A 83 14.44 -6.48 -13.26
N VAL A 84 13.99 -6.13 -14.46
CA VAL A 84 14.22 -4.82 -15.07
C VAL A 84 12.89 -4.09 -15.11
N TRP A 85 12.79 -2.97 -14.41
CA TRP A 85 11.62 -2.10 -14.50
C TRP A 85 12.04 -0.66 -14.76
N SER A 86 11.11 0.08 -15.36
CA SER A 86 11.23 1.51 -15.64
C SER A 86 10.14 2.21 -14.85
N MET A 87 10.55 3.11 -13.96
CA MET A 87 9.60 3.92 -13.21
C MET A 87 9.79 5.39 -13.56
N GLN A 88 8.64 6.05 -13.74
CA GLN A 88 8.55 7.50 -13.74
C GLN A 88 8.28 7.94 -12.30
N VAL A 89 9.35 8.20 -11.53
CA VAL A 89 9.27 8.57 -10.10
C VAL A 89 8.32 9.76 -9.87
N TRP A 90 8.26 10.68 -10.85
CA TRP A 90 7.37 11.83 -10.83
C TRP A 90 5.87 11.47 -10.81
N LYS A 91 5.45 10.33 -11.38
CA LYS A 91 4.06 9.83 -11.30
C LYS A 91 3.79 9.10 -9.99
N GLY A 92 4.84 8.51 -9.39
CA GLY A 92 4.72 7.74 -8.16
C GLY A 92 4.48 8.59 -6.92
N VAL A 93 5.13 9.75 -6.81
CA VAL A 93 4.99 10.67 -5.67
C VAL A 93 3.56 11.20 -5.50
N PRO A 94 2.90 11.81 -6.51
CA PRO A 94 1.52 12.30 -6.35
C PRO A 94 0.54 11.15 -6.11
N LEU A 95 0.81 9.97 -6.68
CA LEU A 95 0.01 8.78 -6.40
C LEU A 95 0.15 8.33 -4.94
N ALA A 96 1.38 8.29 -4.41
CA ALA A 96 1.62 7.95 -3.01
C ALA A 96 0.99 8.99 -2.06
N ALA A 97 1.05 10.27 -2.40
CA ALA A 97 0.35 11.33 -1.67
C ALA A 97 -1.17 11.09 -1.66
N LEU A 98 -1.78 10.79 -2.80
CA LEU A 98 -3.21 10.52 -2.90
C LEU A 98 -3.61 9.27 -2.08
N ILE A 99 -2.84 8.18 -2.18
CA ILE A 99 -3.10 6.96 -1.41
C ILE A 99 -2.98 7.23 0.09
N ALA A 100 -2.00 8.02 0.51
CA ALA A 100 -1.82 8.41 1.90
C ALA A 100 -2.93 9.33 2.40
N PHE A 101 -3.40 10.26 1.56
CA PHE A 101 -4.55 11.12 1.86
C PHE A 101 -5.81 10.29 2.11
N LEU A 102 -6.19 9.43 1.15
CA LEU A 102 -7.36 8.58 1.27
C LEU A 102 -7.22 7.59 2.45
N GLY A 103 -6.01 7.06 2.65
CA GLY A 103 -5.68 6.16 3.75
C GLY A 103 -5.78 6.81 5.13
N ALA A 104 -5.37 8.07 5.25
CA ALA A 104 -5.46 8.85 6.48
C ALA A 104 -6.92 9.21 6.81
N MET A 105 -7.72 9.59 5.80
CA MET A 105 -9.14 9.89 6.00
C MET A 105 -9.95 8.68 6.49
N LEU A 106 -9.57 7.48 6.06
CA LEU A 106 -10.25 6.25 6.46
C LEU A 106 -9.67 5.62 7.74
N GLY A 107 -8.58 6.18 8.28
CA GLY A 107 -7.88 5.64 9.46
C GLY A 107 -7.16 4.30 9.24
N ILE A 108 -7.12 3.79 7.99
CA ILE A 108 -6.51 2.48 7.67
C ILE A 108 -5.04 2.61 7.22
N GLY A 109 -4.52 3.83 7.07
CA GLY A 109 -3.11 4.06 6.73
C GLY A 109 -2.71 3.61 5.31
N GLY A 110 -3.65 3.54 4.36
CA GLY A 110 -3.41 3.42 2.91
C GLY A 110 -2.79 2.11 2.39
N GLY A 111 -2.32 1.22 3.28
CA GLY A 111 -1.54 0.03 2.90
C GLY A 111 -2.27 -0.97 1.99
N VAL A 112 -3.59 -1.13 2.16
CA VAL A 112 -4.42 -2.04 1.34
C VAL A 112 -4.44 -1.63 -0.14
N ILE A 113 -4.40 -0.32 -0.43
CA ILE A 113 -4.42 0.22 -1.80
C ILE A 113 -3.01 0.34 -2.36
N GLN A 114 -2.00 0.43 -1.51
CA GLN A 114 -0.65 0.71 -1.96
C GLN A 114 -0.08 -0.37 -2.89
N VAL A 115 -0.19 -1.64 -2.50
CA VAL A 115 0.27 -2.77 -3.33
C VAL A 115 -0.40 -2.78 -4.72
N PRO A 116 -1.74 -2.77 -4.84
CA PRO A 116 -2.38 -2.83 -6.15
C PRO A 116 -2.09 -1.59 -7.00
N MET A 117 -1.96 -0.40 -6.41
CA MET A 117 -1.60 0.80 -7.18
C MET A 117 -0.17 0.75 -7.71
N MET A 118 0.77 0.18 -6.95
CA MET A 118 2.13 -0.08 -7.45
C MET A 118 2.13 -1.07 -8.62
N VAL A 119 1.27 -2.09 -8.59
CA VAL A 119 1.18 -3.09 -9.67
C VAL A 119 0.45 -2.55 -10.90
N VAL A 120 -0.63 -1.79 -10.71
CA VAL A 120 -1.50 -1.32 -11.80
C VAL A 120 -0.95 -0.05 -12.44
N VAL A 121 -0.60 0.95 -11.64
CA VAL A 121 -0.21 2.28 -12.14
C VAL A 121 1.29 2.36 -12.37
N LEU A 122 2.08 1.84 -11.42
CA LEU A 122 3.54 1.90 -11.50
C LEU A 122 4.16 0.69 -12.21
N HIS A 123 3.35 -0.29 -12.60
CA HIS A 123 3.77 -1.48 -13.34
C HIS A 123 4.87 -2.28 -12.63
N PHE A 124 4.87 -2.27 -11.29
CA PHE A 124 5.81 -3.06 -10.51
C PHE A 124 5.49 -4.55 -10.67
N PRO A 125 6.51 -5.42 -10.81
CA PRO A 125 6.32 -6.85 -10.61
C PRO A 125 5.76 -7.10 -9.22
N VAL A 126 4.74 -7.98 -9.10
CA VAL A 126 3.98 -8.18 -7.86
C VAL A 126 4.89 -8.44 -6.64
N HIS A 127 5.92 -9.27 -6.80
CA HIS A 127 6.84 -9.58 -5.71
C HIS A 127 7.68 -8.37 -5.25
N ILE A 128 7.99 -7.43 -6.14
CA ILE A 128 8.74 -6.21 -5.84
C ILE A 128 7.80 -5.15 -5.29
N ALA A 129 6.57 -5.06 -5.80
CA ALA A 129 5.53 -4.20 -5.25
C ALA A 129 5.28 -4.53 -3.77
N VAL A 130 5.07 -5.81 -3.44
CA VAL A 130 4.86 -6.25 -2.05
C VAL A 130 6.08 -5.96 -1.17
N ALA A 131 7.30 -6.18 -1.67
CA ALA A 131 8.51 -5.91 -0.89
C ALA A 131 8.75 -4.40 -0.68
N THR A 132 8.51 -3.59 -1.71
CA THR A 132 8.74 -2.14 -1.68
C THR A 132 7.63 -1.41 -0.92
N SER A 133 6.39 -1.88 -0.99
CA SER A 133 5.26 -1.32 -0.24
C SER A 133 5.47 -1.42 1.27
N GLN A 134 6.18 -2.45 1.76
CA GLN A 134 6.52 -2.57 3.18
C GLN A 134 7.33 -1.38 3.70
N VAL A 135 8.26 -0.85 2.88
CA VAL A 135 9.04 0.35 3.24
C VAL A 135 8.12 1.57 3.34
N VAL A 136 7.18 1.70 2.41
CA VAL A 136 6.29 2.86 2.39
C VAL A 136 5.27 2.79 3.52
N VAL A 137 4.66 1.63 3.76
CA VAL A 137 3.72 1.41 4.87
C VAL A 137 4.43 1.63 6.21
N ALA A 138 5.68 1.19 6.35
CA ALA A 138 6.47 1.48 7.55
C ALA A 138 6.71 2.99 7.74
N GLY A 139 7.02 3.72 6.66
CA GLY A 139 7.12 5.18 6.67
C GLY A 139 5.80 5.81 7.12
N MET A 140 4.67 5.42 6.50
CA MET A 140 3.34 5.93 6.84
C MET A 140 2.96 5.66 8.29
N ALA A 141 3.28 4.46 8.80
CA ALA A 141 3.05 4.12 10.20
C ALA A 141 3.89 5.03 11.11
N ALA A 142 5.18 5.23 10.82
CA ALA A 142 6.03 6.13 11.59
C ALA A 142 5.51 7.57 11.58
N GLN A 143 5.06 8.07 10.42
CA GLN A 143 4.47 9.40 10.27
C GLN A 143 3.16 9.55 11.07
N SER A 144 2.28 8.54 11.00
CA SER A 144 1.01 8.52 11.74
C SER A 144 1.26 8.52 13.25
N THR A 145 2.14 7.63 13.73
CA THR A 145 2.54 7.58 15.14
C THR A 145 3.12 8.91 15.59
N ALA A 146 4.05 9.50 14.83
CA ALA A 146 4.61 10.81 15.15
C ALA A 146 3.52 11.89 15.24
N THR A 147 2.56 11.90 14.31
CA THR A 147 1.44 12.86 14.32
C THR A 147 0.56 12.68 15.56
N HIS A 148 0.27 11.45 15.95
CA HIS A 148 -0.50 11.14 17.15
C HIS A 148 0.23 11.51 18.45
N VAL A 149 1.57 11.34 18.49
CA VAL A 149 2.42 11.75 19.63
C VAL A 149 2.41 13.26 19.75
N LEU A 150 2.65 13.98 18.64
CA LEU A 150 2.72 15.44 18.61
C LEU A 150 1.37 16.10 18.97
N ARG A 151 0.25 15.45 18.69
CA ARG A 151 -1.10 15.92 19.07
C ARG A 151 -1.46 15.61 20.53
N GLY A 152 -0.59 14.95 21.30
CA GLY A 152 -0.90 14.52 22.67
C GLY A 152 -2.00 13.45 22.77
N SER A 153 -2.38 12.84 21.64
CA SER A 153 -3.47 11.85 21.57
C SER A 153 -3.04 10.44 21.96
N LEU A 154 -1.74 10.20 22.12
CA LEU A 154 -1.18 8.96 22.66
C LEU A 154 -1.02 9.11 24.18
N GLY A 155 -2.12 8.93 24.90
CA GLY A 155 -2.07 8.70 26.35
C GLY A 155 -1.40 7.36 26.65
N ILE A 156 -0.72 7.27 27.80
CA ILE A 156 0.00 6.06 28.26
C ILE A 156 -0.98 5.01 28.82
N ASP A 157 -2.29 5.24 28.71
CA ASP A 157 -3.28 4.57 29.55
C ASP A 157 -3.88 3.34 28.84
N GLU A 158 -4.82 3.49 27.90
CA GLU A 158 -5.46 2.34 27.21
C GLU A 158 -5.05 2.16 25.74
N THR A 159 -4.80 3.26 25.03
CA THR A 159 -4.47 3.23 23.59
C THR A 159 -3.12 2.57 23.31
N MET A 160 -2.16 2.70 24.24
CA MET A 160 -0.83 2.09 24.12
C MET A 160 -0.90 0.56 24.27
N GLY A 161 -1.72 0.05 25.19
CA GLY A 161 -1.91 -1.38 25.41
C GLY A 161 -2.52 -2.08 24.19
N GLN A 162 -3.54 -1.46 23.58
CA GLN A 162 -4.15 -1.97 22.34
C GLN A 162 -3.16 -1.93 21.16
N ALA A 163 -2.39 -0.85 21.03
CA ALA A 163 -1.36 -0.74 19.99
C ALA A 163 -0.28 -1.82 20.13
N LEU A 164 0.16 -2.11 21.36
CA LEU A 164 1.14 -3.17 21.63
C LEU A 164 0.58 -4.57 21.33
N LEU A 165 -0.66 -4.87 21.74
CA LEU A 165 -1.31 -6.14 21.42
C LEU A 165 -1.43 -6.34 19.90
N LEU A 166 -1.84 -5.29 19.18
CA LEU A 166 -1.88 -5.30 17.72
C LEU A 166 -0.49 -5.50 17.12
N ALA A 167 0.55 -4.87 17.66
CA ALA A 167 1.92 -5.04 17.19
C ALA A 167 2.42 -6.48 17.38
N VAL A 168 2.13 -7.10 18.53
CA VAL A 168 2.50 -8.49 18.83
C VAL A 168 1.83 -9.48 17.87
N GLY A 169 0.59 -9.22 17.44
CA GLY A 169 -0.07 -10.05 16.42
C GLY A 169 0.39 -9.74 14.99
N ALA A 170 0.57 -8.46 14.66
CA ALA A 170 0.87 -7.99 13.33
C ALA A 170 2.30 -8.34 12.89
N LEU A 171 3.30 -8.25 13.79
CA LEU A 171 4.70 -8.51 13.45
C LEU A 171 4.95 -9.97 13.01
N PRO A 172 4.54 -11.00 13.76
CA PRO A 172 4.66 -12.39 13.32
C PRO A 172 3.79 -12.67 12.10
N GLY A 173 2.55 -12.16 12.09
CA GLY A 173 1.62 -12.35 10.96
C GLY A 173 2.17 -11.81 9.65
N ALA A 174 2.77 -10.63 9.66
CA ALA A 174 3.41 -10.03 8.49
C ALA A 174 4.63 -10.83 8.01
N GLN A 175 5.43 -11.37 8.94
CA GLN A 175 6.58 -12.21 8.60
C GLN A 175 6.15 -13.56 7.99
N VAL A 176 5.16 -14.23 8.59
CA VAL A 176 4.60 -15.49 8.08
C VAL A 176 3.93 -15.26 6.73
N GLY A 177 3.12 -14.20 6.58
CA GLY A 177 2.50 -13.83 5.31
C GLY A 177 3.54 -13.57 4.20
N ALA A 178 4.61 -12.84 4.53
CA ALA A 178 5.71 -12.58 3.60
C ALA A 178 6.52 -13.84 3.25
N LEU A 179 6.57 -14.83 4.15
CA LEU A 179 7.18 -16.13 3.86
C LEU A 179 6.30 -16.97 2.94
N LEU A 180 4.99 -17.03 3.24
CA LEU A 180 4.03 -17.84 2.49
C LEU A 180 3.83 -17.31 1.07
N ALA A 181 3.82 -15.99 0.89
CA ALA A 181 3.78 -15.33 -0.42
C ALA A 181 4.90 -15.78 -1.38
N ARG A 182 5.99 -16.37 -0.86
CA ARG A 182 7.11 -16.88 -1.69
C ARG A 182 6.78 -18.19 -2.40
N ARG A 183 5.84 -18.98 -1.86
CA ARG A 183 5.47 -20.29 -2.40
C ARG A 183 4.41 -20.20 -3.51
N PHE A 184 3.82 -19.02 -3.69
CA PHE A 184 2.74 -18.79 -4.64
C PHE A 184 3.24 -18.10 -5.92
N ALA A 185 2.70 -18.52 -7.06
CA ALA A 185 2.88 -17.82 -8.32
C ALA A 185 2.30 -16.39 -8.25
N GLY A 186 2.85 -15.45 -9.03
CA GLY A 186 2.36 -14.06 -9.05
C GLY A 186 0.86 -13.94 -9.34
N ALA A 187 0.28 -14.87 -10.12
CA ALA A 187 -1.16 -14.95 -10.36
C ALA A 187 -1.97 -15.26 -9.09
N ALA A 188 -1.49 -16.19 -8.25
CA ALA A 188 -2.14 -16.52 -6.98
C ALA A 188 -2.06 -15.35 -6.00
N ILE A 189 -0.91 -14.65 -5.93
CA ILE A 189 -0.77 -13.44 -5.10
C ILE A 189 -1.73 -12.34 -5.56
N THR A 190 -1.87 -12.14 -6.87
CA THR A 190 -2.79 -11.14 -7.42
C THR A 190 -4.24 -11.47 -7.09
N ARG A 191 -4.65 -12.74 -7.15
CA ARG A 191 -5.99 -13.18 -6.75
C ARG A 191 -6.26 -12.97 -5.27
N VAL A 192 -5.29 -13.31 -4.40
CA VAL A 192 -5.41 -13.06 -2.96
C VAL A 192 -5.53 -11.56 -2.69
N LEU A 193 -4.71 -10.74 -3.36
CA LEU A 193 -4.77 -9.28 -3.25
C LEU A 193 -6.14 -8.74 -3.69
N ALA A 194 -6.66 -9.21 -4.82
CA ALA A 194 -7.99 -8.83 -5.31
C ALA A 194 -9.08 -9.20 -4.30
N ALA A 195 -9.02 -10.41 -3.73
CA ALA A 195 -9.96 -10.86 -2.70
C ALA A 195 -9.87 -10.00 -1.42
N SER A 196 -8.66 -9.66 -0.96
CA SER A 196 -8.46 -8.80 0.21
C SER A 196 -9.02 -7.39 -0.02
N VAL A 197 -8.75 -6.80 -1.18
CA VAL A 197 -9.27 -5.47 -1.55
C VAL A 197 -10.80 -5.50 -1.65
N LEU A 198 -11.36 -6.55 -2.25
CA LEU A 198 -12.81 -6.72 -2.35
C LEU A 198 -13.46 -6.81 -0.97
N LEU A 199 -12.88 -7.61 -0.06
CA LEU A 199 -13.39 -7.77 1.29
C LEU A 199 -13.43 -6.44 2.04
N VAL A 200 -12.38 -5.62 1.92
CA VAL A 200 -12.35 -4.28 2.51
C VAL A 200 -13.39 -3.36 1.87
N GLY A 201 -13.53 -3.40 0.53
CA GLY A 201 -14.54 -2.63 -0.19
C GLY A 201 -15.97 -2.98 0.26
N VAL A 202 -16.29 -4.27 0.39
CA VAL A 202 -17.60 -4.75 0.85
C VAL A 202 -17.88 -4.33 2.30
N ARG A 203 -16.88 -4.45 3.19
CA ARG A 203 -17.02 -3.98 4.59
C ARG A 203 -17.38 -2.49 4.65
N LEU A 204 -16.74 -1.67 3.83
CA LEU A 204 -16.99 -0.22 3.80
C LEU A 204 -18.35 0.11 3.17
N ALA A 205 -18.76 -0.60 2.12
CA ALA A 205 -20.09 -0.46 1.55
C ALA A 205 -21.18 -0.80 2.59
N TYR A 206 -20.99 -1.87 3.36
CA TYR A 206 -21.90 -2.24 4.44
C TYR A 206 -21.97 -1.13 5.50
N GLY A 207 -20.82 -0.63 5.96
CA GLY A 207 -20.75 0.48 6.92
C GLY A 207 -21.47 1.74 6.44
N ALA A 208 -21.34 2.08 5.16
CA ALA A 208 -22.01 3.23 4.55
C ALA A 208 -23.54 3.09 4.44
N ILE A 209 -24.06 1.84 4.36
CA ILE A 209 -25.50 1.56 4.27
C ILE A 209 -26.14 1.49 5.68
N THR A 210 -25.44 0.92 6.65
CA THR A 210 -25.99 0.69 8.01
C THR A 210 -25.71 1.81 9.01
N GLY A 211 -24.64 2.59 8.81
CA GLY A 211 -24.27 3.71 9.66
C GLY A 211 -24.86 5.01 9.16
#